data_AF-A0A0F9QYY9-F1
#
_entry.id   AF-A0A0F9QYY9-F1
#
_cell.length_a   1.000
_cell.length_b   1.000
_cell.length_c   1.000
_cell.angle_alpha   90.00
_cell.angle_beta   90.00
_cell.angle_gamma   90.00
#
_symmetry.space_group_name_H-M   'P 1'
#
loop_
_entity.id
_entity.type
_entity.pdbx_description
1 polymer ?
#
loop_
_entity_poly.entity_id
_entity_poly.type
_entity_poly.pdbx_seq_one_letter_code
_entity_poly.pdbx_strand_id
1 'polypeptide(L)'
;MQQGGHLTSHIHEDGWVSGALYLSLPTDKKHQDEGSIELSTHGDDYPKKHDDFPTKTIAPAVGDIVMFPSSVFHRTIPFSSNEERICIAFDLKPAS
;
A
#
# COMPACT_ATOMS: atom_id res chain seq x y z
N MET A 1 -1.84 1.63 -12.27
CA MET A 1 -0.40 1.99 -12.24
C MET A 1 0.32 1.12 -13.25
N GLN A 2 1.28 1.71 -13.98
CA GLN A 2 2.18 1.00 -14.91
C GLN A 2 3.49 0.62 -14.19
N GLN A 3 4.39 -0.09 -14.88
CA GLN A 3 5.69 -0.53 -14.36
C GLN A 3 6.43 0.57 -13.59
N GLY A 4 7.01 0.23 -12.44
CA GLY A 4 7.72 1.19 -11.58
C GLY A 4 6.82 2.19 -10.84
N GLY A 5 5.51 2.18 -11.08
CA GLY A 5 4.53 2.94 -10.32
C GLY A 5 4.57 2.52 -8.85
N HIS A 6 5.02 3.43 -8.01
CA HIS A 6 5.00 3.29 -6.56
C HIS A 6 4.31 4.52 -5.96
N LEU A 7 3.61 4.30 -4.86
CA LEU A 7 3.30 5.37 -3.94
C LEU A 7 4.39 5.34 -2.88
N THR A 8 5.05 6.47 -2.65
CA THR A 8 5.97 6.63 -1.53
C THR A 8 5.21 6.42 -0.22
N SER A 9 5.94 6.20 0.88
CA SER A 9 5.30 5.99 2.17
C SER A 9 4.55 7.24 2.62
N HIS A 10 3.26 7.13 2.95
CA HIS A 10 2.41 8.25 3.37
C HIS A 10 1.26 7.79 4.28
N ILE A 11 0.49 8.74 4.81
CA ILE A 11 -0.75 8.53 5.58
C ILE A 11 -1.91 9.31 4.96
N HIS A 12 -3.12 9.06 5.45
CA HIS A 12 -4.33 9.82 5.08
C HIS A 12 -4.87 10.55 6.32
N GLU A 13 -4.67 11.87 6.39
CA GLU A 13 -4.86 12.65 7.63
C GLU A 13 -6.31 12.74 8.12
N ASP A 14 -7.28 12.77 7.19
CA ASP A 14 -8.70 12.96 7.51
C ASP A 14 -9.48 11.64 7.70
N GLY A 15 -8.88 10.50 7.34
CA GLY A 15 -9.51 9.19 7.38
C GLY A 15 -9.44 8.53 8.75
N TRP A 16 -10.38 7.62 9.04
CA TRP A 16 -10.25 6.69 10.18
C TRP A 16 -9.73 5.34 9.70
N VAL A 17 -10.25 4.86 8.57
CA VAL A 17 -9.82 3.63 7.91
C VAL A 17 -9.59 3.93 6.43
N SER A 18 -8.42 3.58 5.93
CA SER A 18 -8.07 3.64 4.51
C SER A 18 -7.99 2.24 3.94
N GLY A 19 -8.14 2.11 2.63
CA GLY A 19 -8.04 0.81 1.99
C GLY A 19 -8.05 0.85 0.48
N ALA A 20 -7.94 -0.33 -0.12
CA ALA A 20 -8.04 -0.51 -1.56
C ALA A 20 -8.72 -1.83 -1.93
N LEU A 21 -9.60 -1.77 -2.94
CA LEU A 21 -10.13 -2.93 -3.66
C LEU A 21 -9.22 -3.22 -4.86
N TYR A 22 -8.73 -4.45 -4.99
CA TYR A 22 -7.81 -4.86 -6.04
C TYR A 22 -8.54 -5.49 -7.23
N LEU A 23 -8.47 -4.86 -8.40
CA LEU A 23 -9.20 -5.28 -9.61
C LEU A 23 -8.31 -6.01 -10.61
N SER A 24 -7.02 -5.63 -10.67
CA SER A 24 -6.00 -6.29 -11.49
C SER A 24 -4.66 -6.19 -10.79
N LEU A 25 -3.89 -7.27 -10.83
CA LEU A 25 -2.59 -7.38 -10.21
C LEU A 25 -1.61 -8.04 -11.19
N PRO A 26 -0.36 -7.56 -11.27
CA PRO A 26 0.67 -8.24 -12.05
C PRO A 26 0.88 -9.66 -11.56
N THR A 27 0.88 -10.62 -12.49
CA THR A 27 1.14 -12.04 -12.24
C THR A 27 2.58 -12.42 -12.57
N ASP A 28 3.16 -11.83 -13.61
CA ASP A 28 4.59 -11.91 -13.90
C ASP A 28 5.37 -11.00 -12.94
N LYS A 29 5.84 -11.56 -11.82
CA LYS A 29 6.59 -10.86 -10.78
C LYS A 29 8.02 -11.38 -10.71
N LYS A 30 8.99 -10.47 -10.53
CA LYS A 30 10.39 -10.85 -10.26
C LYS A 30 10.63 -11.20 -8.79
N HIS A 31 9.83 -10.64 -7.89
CA HIS A 31 9.85 -10.92 -6.46
C HIS A 31 8.43 -11.08 -5.94
N GLN A 32 8.20 -11.95 -4.96
CA GLN A 32 6.85 -12.29 -4.48
C GLN A 32 6.06 -11.07 -3.98
N ASP A 33 6.77 -10.10 -3.40
CA ASP A 33 6.19 -8.89 -2.80
C ASP A 33 5.91 -7.78 -3.81
N GLU A 34 6.31 -7.90 -5.08
CA GLU A 34 6.05 -6.87 -6.09
C GLU A 34 4.54 -6.54 -6.19
N GLY A 35 4.21 -5.25 -6.18
CA GLY A 35 2.84 -4.73 -6.25
C GLY A 35 2.04 -4.85 -4.95
N SER A 36 2.61 -5.43 -3.90
CA SER A 36 2.00 -5.57 -2.57
C SER A 36 1.90 -4.22 -1.86
N ILE A 37 1.07 -4.18 -0.81
CA ILE A 37 1.02 -3.05 0.11
C ILE A 37 1.89 -3.36 1.33
N GLU A 38 2.77 -2.43 1.68
CA GLU A 38 3.59 -2.50 2.89
C GLU A 38 3.08 -1.47 3.89
N LEU A 39 2.87 -1.90 5.13
CA LEU A 39 2.48 -1.08 6.27
C LEU A 39 3.65 -0.94 7.23
N SER A 40 3.80 0.24 7.85
CA SER A 40 4.89 0.53 8.80
C SER A 40 4.43 1.53 9.86
N THR A 41 5.11 1.55 11.01
CA THR A 41 4.97 2.62 12.02
C THR A 41 5.85 3.83 11.72
N HIS A 42 6.64 3.80 10.66
CA HIS A 42 7.52 4.89 10.21
C HIS A 42 7.46 5.02 8.68
N GLY A 43 7.58 6.24 8.18
CA GLY A 43 7.47 6.56 6.76
C GLY A 43 7.75 8.03 6.47
N ASP A 44 7.49 8.43 5.23
CA ASP A 44 7.55 9.83 4.75
C ASP A 44 8.85 10.57 5.14
N ASP A 45 9.97 9.84 5.13
CA ASP A 45 11.32 10.31 5.46
C ASP A 45 11.44 11.05 6.81
N TYR A 46 10.56 10.75 7.76
CA TYR A 46 10.62 11.31 9.11
C TYR A 46 11.97 11.00 9.78
N PRO A 47 12.53 11.91 10.60
CA PRO A 47 13.76 11.66 11.34
C PRO A 47 13.66 10.39 12.18
N LYS A 48 14.67 9.52 12.08
CA LYS A 48 14.70 8.23 12.77
C LYS A 48 15.87 8.13 13.73
N LYS A 49 15.67 7.43 14.84
CA LYS A 49 16.72 7.09 15.82
C LYS A 49 17.29 5.68 15.62
N HIS A 50 16.59 4.84 14.89
CA HIS A 50 16.94 3.47 14.54
C HIS A 50 16.25 3.09 13.23
N ASP A 51 16.62 1.95 12.64
CA ASP A 51 16.04 1.44 11.39
C ASP A 51 15.05 0.30 11.60
N ASP A 52 15.02 -0.29 12.79
CA ASP A 52 14.16 -1.43 13.10
C ASP A 52 12.74 -0.96 13.47
N PHE A 53 11.95 -0.64 12.46
CA PHE A 53 10.52 -0.38 12.61
C PHE A 53 9.71 -1.60 12.18
N PRO A 54 8.64 -1.96 12.90
CA PRO A 54 7.78 -3.06 12.49
C PRO A 54 7.15 -2.75 11.14
N THR A 55 7.31 -3.68 10.20
CA THR A 55 6.65 -3.64 8.90
C THR A 55 5.73 -4.85 8.72
N LYS A 56 4.71 -4.68 7.89
CA LYS A 56 3.82 -5.76 7.47
C LYS A 56 3.53 -5.63 5.99
N THR A 57 4.01 -6.60 5.22
CA THR A 57 3.70 -6.73 3.80
C THR A 57 2.46 -7.60 3.61
N ILE A 58 1.52 -7.11 2.82
CA ILE A 58 0.30 -7.83 2.45
C ILE A 58 0.29 -7.95 0.94
N ALA A 59 0.40 -9.19 0.45
CA ALA A 59 0.25 -9.52 -0.96
C ALA A 59 -1.24 -9.80 -1.26
N PRO A 60 -1.97 -8.88 -1.91
CA PRO A 60 -3.37 -9.06 -2.21
C PRO A 60 -3.57 -10.05 -3.37
N ALA A 61 -4.76 -10.62 -3.45
CA ALA A 61 -5.31 -11.28 -4.62
C ALA A 61 -6.35 -10.37 -5.31
N VAL A 62 -6.68 -10.67 -6.58
CA VAL A 62 -7.77 -9.98 -7.29
C VAL A 62 -9.08 -10.24 -6.56
N GLY A 63 -9.82 -9.17 -6.25
CA GLY A 63 -11.04 -9.20 -5.46
C GLY A 63 -10.84 -8.88 -3.98
N ASP A 64 -9.60 -8.87 -3.48
CA ASP A 64 -9.35 -8.52 -2.07
C ASP A 64 -9.65 -7.05 -1.80
N ILE A 65 -10.14 -6.80 -0.58
CA ILE A 65 -10.17 -5.48 0.02
C ILE A 65 -9.20 -5.48 1.19
N VAL A 66 -8.14 -4.68 1.10
CA VAL A 66 -7.22 -4.46 2.22
C VAL A 66 -7.61 -3.17 2.91
N MET A 67 -7.81 -3.22 4.23
CA MET A 67 -8.15 -2.07 5.08
C MET A 67 -7.19 -1.96 6.26
N PHE A 68 -6.86 -0.73 6.64
CA PHE A 68 -5.97 -0.41 7.74
C PHE A 68 -6.31 0.97 8.32
N PRO A 69 -5.92 1.28 9.58
CA PRO A 69 -6.13 2.62 10.13
C PRO A 69 -5.41 3.67 9.27
N SER A 70 -6.10 4.77 8.94
CA SER A 70 -5.58 5.79 8.01
C SER A 70 -4.28 6.47 8.47
N SER A 71 -4.00 6.41 9.77
CA SER A 71 -2.77 6.92 10.37
C SER A 71 -1.54 5.99 10.20
N VAL A 72 -1.70 4.81 9.62
CA VAL A 72 -0.60 3.87 9.39
C VAL A 72 0.13 4.24 8.11
N PHE A 73 1.45 4.43 8.20
CA PHE A 73 2.27 4.66 7.03
C PHE A 73 2.19 3.46 6.10
N HIS A 74 1.94 3.71 4.82
CA HIS A 74 1.84 2.66 3.83
C HIS A 74 2.42 3.09 2.49
N ARG A 75 2.86 2.10 1.73
CA ARG A 75 3.35 2.27 0.37
C ARG A 75 2.99 1.08 -0.51
N THR A 76 3.03 1.29 -1.82
CA THR A 76 3.01 0.17 -2.78
C THR A 76 4.44 -0.23 -3.11
N ILE A 77 4.78 -1.51 -2.95
CA ILE A 77 6.07 -2.04 -3.34
C ILE A 77 6.18 -1.99 -4.89
N PRO A 78 7.24 -1.38 -5.45
CA PRO A 78 7.44 -1.32 -6.89
C PRO A 78 7.37 -2.70 -7.55
N PHE A 79 6.89 -2.74 -8.80
CA PHE A 79 6.79 -3.99 -9.56
C PHE A 79 7.39 -3.84 -10.96
N SER A 80 7.92 -4.95 -11.47
CA SER A 80 8.65 -5.03 -12.72
C SER A 80 7.88 -5.84 -13.77
N SER A 81 6.66 -5.41 -14.07
CA SER A 81 5.78 -6.08 -15.04
C SER A 81 5.20 -5.08 -16.04
N ASN A 82 4.91 -5.55 -17.25
CA ASN A 82 4.15 -4.79 -18.26
C ASN A 82 2.64 -4.87 -18.02
N GLU A 83 2.20 -5.71 -17.08
CA GLU A 83 0.80 -5.83 -16.68
C GLU A 83 0.36 -4.65 -15.80
N GLU A 84 -0.92 -4.30 -15.87
CA GLU A 84 -1.46 -3.21 -15.07
C GLU A 84 -1.82 -3.65 -13.66
N ARG A 85 -1.43 -2.83 -12.69
CA ARG A 85 -1.97 -2.86 -11.33
C ARG A 85 -3.13 -1.88 -11.22
N ILE A 86 -4.35 -2.38 -11.08
CA ILE A 86 -5.57 -1.57 -10.99
C ILE A 86 -6.22 -1.82 -9.63
N CYS A 87 -6.42 -0.75 -8.86
CA CYS A 87 -7.16 -0.79 -7.61
C CYS A 87 -7.99 0.47 -7.44
N ILE A 88 -9.05 0.39 -6.64
CA ILE A 88 -9.83 1.54 -6.18
C ILE A 88 -9.45 1.79 -4.73
N ALA A 89 -8.70 2.87 -4.49
CA ALA A 89 -8.38 3.33 -3.14
C ALA A 89 -9.56 4.13 -2.55
N PHE A 90 -9.73 4.06 -1.23
CA PHE A 90 -10.80 4.76 -0.53
C PHE A 90 -10.39 5.12 0.91
N ASP A 91 -11.08 6.12 1.45
CA ASP A 91 -11.03 6.52 2.86
C ASP A 91 -12.43 6.49 3.46
N LEU A 92 -12.51 6.00 4.69
CA LEU A 92 -13.72 5.95 5.50
C LEU A 92 -13.53 6.84 6.73
N LYS A 93 -14.53 7.67 7.00
CA LYS A 93 -14.69 8.39 8.25
C LYS A 93 -16.17 8.34 8.67
N PRO A 94 -16.49 8.43 9.97
CA PRO A 94 -17.87 8.45 10.43
C PRO A 94 -18.68 9.55 9.75
N ALA A 95 -19.95 9.26 9.47
CA ALA A 95 -20.91 10.32 9.20
C ALA A 95 -21.21 10.99 10.55
N SER A 96 -20.65 12.19 10.74
CA SER A 96 -20.86 13.16 11.84
C SER A 96 -21.59 12.67 13.09
#